data_AF-A0A162JVF8-F1
#
_entry.id   AF-A0A162JVF8-F1
#
_cell.length_a   1.000
_cell.length_b   1.000
_cell.length_c   1.000
_cell.angle_alpha   90.00
_cell.angle_beta   90.00
_cell.angle_gamma   90.00
#
_symmetry.space_group_name_H-M   'P 1'
#
loop_
_entity.id
_entity.type
_entity.pdbx_description
1 polymer ?
#
loop_
_entity_poly.entity_id
_entity_poly.type
_entity_poly.pdbx_seq_one_letter_code
_entity_poly.pdbx_strand_id
1 'polypeptide(L)'
;MDQHIEKTVGTDVATTEDAKTMIDTGIRLSPEEDRRILRKLDLWASSILTLGHSLVWGAILMITAVCHDAAGLLTTRFFLGVAESAIAPGLTILISMFYKKSEQPLRHAAWFLGNTCAGVFGGLLNYGIGHVGSIAPWKKPPFLILGSITVAWSCANFFLLPDEPSNAHFFNKTDREKVIIRVQENLTGTKSNELKWYQVRGALLDISTWFLVLIQLSSSTPNGGFRSIILHGIGFSTFNTLLLQCVPYLVQFVLVVLCTGGSSYLKNTRTYWMMLTFAITLVGAALVRQLPEPDKWGRYVGTCLMGANSAAFPLLMSLMSGNVGGFTKKTTVNAIRFIAYCAGNIIGPQLFFQREAPSYSFGFAALIFCQTTCFFPCLGMRFYLMWVNNMRDRHDDSTEMAGEENMQVQAVMAMMDKTDKEIGSFRYVY
;
A
#
# COMPACT_ATOMS: atom_id res chain seq x y z
N MET A 1 -68.94 22.45 3.33
CA MET A 1 -67.77 23.34 3.14
C MET A 1 -66.51 22.52 3.43
N ASP A 2 -66.31 21.39 2.75
CA ASP A 2 -65.92 21.25 1.33
C ASP A 2 -64.47 21.69 1.15
N GLN A 3 -63.53 20.74 1.16
CA GLN A 3 -62.95 20.12 -0.05
C GLN A 3 -62.28 21.15 -0.96
N HIS A 4 -60.94 21.15 -1.01
CA HIS A 4 -60.12 20.96 -2.22
C HIS A 4 -58.64 21.04 -1.83
N ILE A 5 -57.66 20.29 -2.33
CA ILE A 5 -57.58 19.06 -3.14
C ILE A 5 -56.14 18.55 -2.86
N GLU A 6 -56.02 17.27 -2.60
CA GLU A 6 -54.78 16.49 -2.63
C GLU A 6 -54.29 16.37 -4.09
N LYS A 7 -52.97 16.45 -4.31
CA LYS A 7 -52.17 16.14 -5.53
C LYS A 7 -51.39 17.35 -6.07
N THR A 8 -50.08 17.32 -5.90
CA THR A 8 -49.15 16.97 -7.01
C THR A 8 -47.81 16.58 -6.39
N VAL A 9 -47.51 15.28 -6.39
CA VAL A 9 -46.12 14.79 -6.41
C VAL A 9 -45.57 15.23 -7.75
N GLY A 10 -44.62 16.15 -7.73
CA GLY A 10 -43.83 16.58 -8.87
C GLY A 10 -42.36 16.45 -8.49
N THR A 11 -41.75 15.38 -8.94
CA THR A 11 -40.31 15.28 -9.19
C THR A 11 -39.86 16.50 -9.95
N ASP A 12 -39.02 17.35 -9.36
CA ASP A 12 -38.14 18.21 -10.15
C ASP A 12 -36.83 18.46 -9.41
N VAL A 13 -35.79 18.34 -10.21
CA VAL A 13 -34.38 18.52 -9.89
C VAL A 13 -34.18 19.84 -9.16
N ALA A 14 -33.66 19.81 -7.93
CA ALA A 14 -33.22 21.01 -7.24
C ALA A 14 -32.13 21.68 -8.08
N THR A 15 -32.53 22.72 -8.82
CA THR A 15 -31.67 23.49 -9.70
C THR A 15 -30.71 24.32 -8.85
N THR A 16 -29.49 24.50 -9.37
CA THR A 16 -28.38 25.28 -8.81
C THR A 16 -28.72 26.74 -8.47
N GLU A 17 -29.90 27.22 -8.84
CA GLU A 17 -30.43 28.53 -8.47
C GLU A 17 -30.93 28.60 -7.02
N ASP A 18 -31.63 27.57 -6.51
CA ASP A 18 -32.16 27.58 -5.14
C ASP A 18 -31.04 27.58 -4.08
N ALA A 19 -29.91 26.94 -4.39
CA ALA A 19 -28.72 26.97 -3.54
C ALA A 19 -28.03 28.35 -3.53
N LYS A 20 -28.11 29.11 -4.63
CA LYS A 20 -27.60 30.49 -4.70
C LYS A 20 -28.50 31.46 -3.95
N THR A 21 -29.82 31.29 -4.02
CA THR A 21 -30.77 32.12 -3.27
C THR A 21 -30.65 31.90 -1.75
N MET A 22 -30.30 30.68 -1.32
CA MET A 22 -29.99 30.38 0.09
C MET A 22 -28.68 31.00 0.60
N ILE A 23 -27.69 31.21 -0.28
CA ILE A 23 -26.43 31.89 0.06
C ILE A 23 -26.65 33.42 0.16
N ASP A 24 -27.49 34.01 -0.70
CA ASP A 24 -27.76 35.45 -0.72
C ASP A 24 -28.69 35.94 0.40
N THR A 25 -29.51 35.05 1.00
CA THR A 25 -30.47 35.43 2.06
C THR A 25 -29.91 35.33 3.49
N GLY A 26 -28.63 35.02 3.68
CA GLY A 26 -27.97 35.16 4.98
C GLY A 26 -28.56 34.29 6.10
N ILE A 27 -29.24 33.19 5.76
CA ILE A 27 -29.64 32.18 6.75
C ILE A 27 -28.37 31.45 7.16
N ARG A 28 -27.76 31.88 8.28
CA ARG A 28 -26.68 31.14 8.93
C ARG A 28 -27.23 29.77 9.34
N LEU A 29 -26.95 28.74 8.56
CA LEU A 29 -27.06 27.35 9.00
C LEU A 29 -26.36 27.23 10.36
N SER A 30 -26.97 26.50 11.30
CA SER A 30 -26.32 26.29 12.59
C SER A 30 -24.95 25.63 12.35
N PRO A 31 -23.90 25.97 13.13
CA PRO A 31 -22.57 25.37 12.99
C PRO A 31 -22.57 23.83 13.10
N GLU A 32 -23.66 23.25 13.61
CA GLU A 32 -23.88 21.82 13.70
C GLU A 32 -24.45 21.23 12.41
N GLU A 33 -25.40 21.90 11.75
CA GLU A 33 -25.96 21.48 10.46
C GLU A 33 -24.95 21.61 9.33
N ASP A 34 -24.17 22.69 9.31
CA ASP A 34 -23.09 22.88 8.34
C ASP A 34 -22.02 21.78 8.50
N ARG A 35 -21.61 21.48 9.74
CA ARG A 35 -20.74 20.32 10.02
C ARG A 35 -21.37 18.98 9.64
N ARG A 36 -22.69 18.84 9.72
CA ARG A 36 -23.40 17.60 9.37
C ARG A 36 -23.47 17.41 7.85
N ILE A 37 -23.68 18.50 7.10
CA ILE A 37 -23.72 18.54 5.63
C ILE A 37 -22.30 18.37 5.08
N LEU A 38 -21.32 19.08 5.61
CA LEU A 38 -19.90 18.92 5.27
C LEU A 38 -19.42 17.50 5.58
N ARG A 39 -19.81 16.92 6.73
CA ARG A 39 -19.56 15.50 6.98
C ARG A 39 -20.21 14.62 5.91
N LYS A 40 -21.47 14.82 5.55
CA LYS A 40 -22.14 14.02 4.50
C LYS A 40 -21.49 14.16 3.12
N LEU A 41 -21.04 15.36 2.73
CA LEU A 41 -20.32 15.61 1.49
C LEU A 41 -18.91 15.01 1.51
N ASP A 42 -18.16 15.18 2.60
CA ASP A 42 -16.84 14.56 2.81
C ASP A 42 -16.90 13.04 2.86
N LEU A 43 -18.00 12.48 3.40
CA LEU A 43 -18.29 11.06 3.45
C LEU A 43 -18.48 10.50 2.04
N TRP A 44 -19.26 11.17 1.18
CA TRP A 44 -19.44 10.77 -0.21
C TRP A 44 -18.15 10.88 -1.05
N ALA A 45 -17.32 11.90 -0.80
CA ALA A 45 -16.11 12.13 -1.56
C ALA A 45 -15.05 11.02 -1.37
N SER A 46 -14.85 10.52 -0.14
CA SER A 46 -13.81 9.49 0.10
C SER A 46 -14.18 8.07 -0.36
N SER A 47 -15.45 7.66 -0.24
CA SER A 47 -15.89 6.36 -0.78
C SER A 47 -15.85 6.37 -2.31
N ILE A 48 -16.30 7.46 -2.94
CA ILE A 48 -16.24 7.61 -4.40
C ILE A 48 -14.78 7.58 -4.89
N LEU A 49 -13.84 8.19 -4.19
CA LEU A 49 -12.43 8.19 -4.60
C LEU A 49 -11.79 6.80 -4.54
N THR A 50 -12.16 5.99 -3.53
CA THR A 50 -11.62 4.63 -3.36
C THR A 50 -12.29 3.62 -4.30
N LEU A 51 -13.55 3.82 -4.63
CA LEU A 51 -14.32 2.91 -5.48
C LEU A 51 -14.22 3.27 -6.96
N GLY A 52 -14.19 4.58 -7.25
CA GLY A 52 -13.98 5.12 -8.58
C GLY A 52 -12.65 4.68 -9.17
N HIS A 53 -11.58 4.59 -8.37
CA HIS A 53 -10.29 4.13 -8.88
C HIS A 53 -10.31 2.65 -9.31
N SER A 54 -10.98 1.75 -8.56
CA SER A 54 -10.98 0.31 -8.88
C SER A 54 -11.89 0.02 -10.07
N LEU A 55 -13.01 0.74 -10.17
CA LEU A 55 -13.90 0.66 -11.33
C LEU A 55 -13.22 1.18 -12.59
N VAL A 56 -12.56 2.35 -12.51
CA VAL A 56 -11.79 2.92 -13.62
C VAL A 56 -10.65 1.98 -14.03
N TRP A 57 -9.92 1.41 -13.06
CA TRP A 57 -8.86 0.43 -13.33
C TRP A 57 -9.38 -0.81 -14.07
N GLY A 58 -10.49 -1.40 -13.59
CA GLY A 58 -11.10 -2.58 -14.22
C GLY A 58 -11.63 -2.28 -15.62
N ALA A 59 -12.24 -1.11 -15.84
CA ALA A 59 -12.72 -0.67 -17.14
C ALA A 59 -11.56 -0.48 -18.15
N ILE A 60 -10.48 0.19 -17.75
CA ILE A 60 -9.28 0.37 -18.58
C ILE A 60 -8.64 -0.99 -18.91
N LEU A 61 -8.64 -1.93 -17.97
CA LEU A 61 -8.12 -3.28 -18.21
C LEU A 61 -8.92 -4.01 -19.30
N MET A 62 -10.25 -3.89 -19.30
CA MET A 62 -11.09 -4.46 -20.37
C MET A 62 -10.84 -3.77 -21.72
N ILE A 63 -10.66 -2.45 -21.74
CA ILE A 63 -10.33 -1.68 -22.96
C ILE A 63 -9.01 -2.15 -23.56
N THR A 64 -8.05 -2.58 -22.73
CA THR A 64 -6.75 -3.12 -23.19
C THR A 64 -6.92 -4.30 -24.15
N ALA A 65 -7.98 -5.11 -24.00
CA ALA A 65 -8.25 -6.26 -24.86
C ALA A 65 -8.63 -5.88 -26.31
N VAL A 66 -9.04 -4.63 -26.53
CA VAL A 66 -9.47 -4.09 -27.83
C VAL A 66 -8.35 -3.28 -28.51
N CYS A 67 -7.24 -3.02 -27.81
CA CYS A 67 -6.11 -2.28 -28.38
C CYS A 67 -5.40 -3.10 -29.47
N HIS A 68 -5.36 -2.56 -30.69
CA HIS A 68 -4.67 -3.17 -31.83
C HIS A 68 -3.34 -2.48 -32.17
N ASP A 69 -3.15 -1.23 -31.71
CA ASP A 69 -1.98 -0.41 -32.01
C ASP A 69 -1.06 -0.21 -30.79
N ALA A 70 0.23 -0.02 -31.06
CA ALA A 70 1.23 0.27 -30.03
C ALA A 70 0.90 1.56 -29.25
N ALA A 71 0.42 2.59 -29.94
CA ALA A 71 -0.03 3.83 -29.32
C ALA A 71 -1.21 3.56 -28.36
N GLY A 72 -2.22 2.81 -28.79
CA GLY A 72 -3.36 2.44 -27.95
C GLY A 72 -2.96 1.64 -26.71
N LEU A 73 -2.01 0.71 -26.84
CA LEU A 73 -1.49 -0.05 -25.70
C LEU A 73 -0.74 0.84 -24.69
N LEU A 74 0.06 1.78 -25.18
CA LEU A 74 0.80 2.74 -24.33
C LEU A 74 -0.14 3.71 -23.60
N THR A 75 -1.15 4.25 -24.30
CA THR A 75 -2.15 5.13 -23.68
C THR A 75 -2.92 4.40 -22.59
N THR A 76 -3.36 3.17 -22.86
CA THR A 76 -4.10 2.36 -21.88
C THR A 76 -3.23 2.01 -20.67
N ARG A 77 -1.95 1.69 -20.89
CA ARG A 77 -0.95 1.48 -19.82
C ARG A 77 -0.76 2.72 -18.94
N PHE A 78 -0.71 3.92 -19.54
CA PHE A 78 -0.56 5.18 -18.81
C PHE A 78 -1.76 5.41 -17.88
N PHE A 79 -2.99 5.35 -18.40
CA PHE A 79 -4.19 5.55 -17.59
C PHE A 79 -4.39 4.45 -16.53
N LEU A 80 -3.99 3.21 -16.83
CA LEU A 80 -4.01 2.12 -15.85
C LEU A 80 -3.09 2.42 -14.67
N GLY A 81 -1.88 2.94 -14.94
CA GLY A 81 -0.94 3.37 -13.89
C GLY A 81 -1.46 4.54 -13.05
N VAL A 82 -2.14 5.50 -13.68
CA VAL A 82 -2.81 6.61 -12.96
C VAL A 82 -3.86 6.05 -12.00
N ALA A 83 -4.71 5.13 -12.45
CA ALA A 83 -5.74 4.50 -11.62
C ALA A 83 -5.15 3.66 -10.46
N GLU A 84 -4.01 2.98 -10.68
CA GLU A 84 -3.35 2.15 -9.67
C GLU A 84 -2.64 2.97 -8.57
N SER A 85 -2.18 4.18 -8.91
CA SER A 85 -1.33 5.00 -8.04
C SER A 85 -1.92 5.33 -6.66
N ALA A 86 -3.25 5.40 -6.55
CA ALA A 86 -3.94 5.79 -5.33
C ALA A 86 -4.18 4.61 -4.35
N ILE A 87 -4.12 3.36 -4.83
CA ILE A 87 -4.56 2.18 -4.07
C ILE A 87 -3.62 1.91 -2.88
N ALA A 88 -2.33 1.75 -3.16
CA ALA A 88 -1.32 1.45 -2.15
C ALA A 88 -1.23 2.53 -1.05
N PRO A 89 -1.15 3.84 -1.38
CA PRO A 89 -1.10 4.86 -0.36
C PRO A 89 -2.43 5.02 0.39
N GLY A 90 -3.58 4.95 -0.31
CA GLY A 90 -4.91 5.08 0.28
C GLY A 90 -5.18 3.98 1.32
N LEU A 91 -4.89 2.73 0.98
CA LEU A 91 -5.10 1.63 1.92
C LEU A 91 -4.15 1.70 3.14
N THR A 92 -2.91 2.15 2.95
CA THR A 92 -1.96 2.32 4.05
C THR A 92 -2.49 3.34 5.07
N ILE A 93 -3.08 4.44 4.60
CA ILE A 93 -3.71 5.45 5.46
C ILE A 93 -4.93 4.83 6.17
N LEU A 94 -5.79 4.12 5.43
CA LEU A 94 -6.97 3.45 5.99
C LEU A 94 -6.58 2.45 7.11
N ILE A 95 -5.60 1.58 6.87
CA ILE A 95 -5.14 0.63 7.89
C ILE A 95 -4.61 1.37 9.12
N SER A 96 -3.92 2.49 8.93
CA SER A 96 -3.42 3.31 10.03
C SER A 96 -4.54 3.95 10.87
N MET A 97 -5.70 4.21 10.27
CA MET A 97 -6.89 4.79 10.92
C MET A 97 -7.77 3.75 11.63
N PHE A 98 -7.77 2.48 11.22
CA PHE A 98 -8.65 1.46 11.79
C PHE A 98 -7.95 0.51 12.77
N TYR A 99 -6.62 0.41 12.75
CA TYR A 99 -5.88 -0.65 13.48
C TYR A 99 -4.75 -0.13 14.36
N LYS A 100 -4.54 -0.79 15.52
CA LYS A 100 -3.43 -0.48 16.42
C LYS A 100 -2.07 -0.69 15.75
N LYS A 101 -1.05 0.07 16.16
CA LYS A 101 0.33 -0.08 15.64
C LYS A 101 0.80 -1.53 15.66
N SER A 102 0.48 -2.32 16.68
CA SER A 102 0.84 -3.75 16.81
C SER A 102 0.17 -4.67 15.78
N GLU A 103 -1.03 -4.30 15.31
CA GLU A 103 -1.86 -5.09 14.39
C GLU A 103 -1.62 -4.73 12.92
N GLN A 104 -1.06 -3.54 12.67
CA GLN A 104 -0.77 -3.04 11.32
C GLN A 104 0.03 -4.03 10.44
N PRO A 105 1.08 -4.74 10.92
CA PRO A 105 1.84 -5.67 10.06
C PRO A 105 0.97 -6.74 9.42
N LEU A 106 0.12 -7.42 10.21
CA LEU A 106 -0.78 -8.48 9.72
C LEU A 106 -1.83 -7.96 8.74
N ARG A 107 -2.32 -6.73 8.92
CA ARG A 107 -3.31 -6.13 8.01
C ARG A 107 -2.69 -5.73 6.67
N HIS A 108 -1.49 -5.15 6.69
CA HIS A 108 -0.74 -4.88 5.46
C HIS A 108 -0.33 -6.17 4.75
N ALA A 109 -0.01 -7.22 5.52
CA ALA A 109 0.24 -8.55 4.99
C ALA A 109 -0.99 -9.10 4.26
N ALA A 110 -2.15 -9.09 4.91
CA ALA A 110 -3.40 -9.61 4.33
C ALA A 110 -3.74 -8.97 2.98
N TRP A 111 -3.53 -7.65 2.85
CA TRP A 111 -3.66 -6.98 1.55
C TRP A 111 -2.62 -7.46 0.54
N PHE A 112 -1.35 -7.51 0.95
CA PHE A 112 -0.25 -7.92 0.07
C PHE A 112 -0.36 -9.39 -0.37
N LEU A 113 -0.95 -10.27 0.44
CA LEU A 113 -1.22 -11.67 0.07
C LEU A 113 -2.15 -11.77 -1.14
N GLY A 114 -2.99 -10.76 -1.40
CA GLY A 114 -3.80 -10.68 -2.61
C GLY A 114 -2.94 -10.73 -3.88
N ASN A 115 -1.79 -10.05 -3.90
CA ASN A 115 -0.84 -10.09 -5.02
C ASN A 115 -0.26 -11.50 -5.21
N THR A 116 0.02 -12.20 -4.12
CA THR A 116 0.58 -13.54 -4.18
C THR A 116 -0.44 -14.59 -4.64
N CYS A 117 -1.68 -14.51 -4.13
CA CYS A 117 -2.79 -15.32 -4.62
C CYS A 117 -3.04 -15.05 -6.11
N ALA A 118 -3.07 -13.78 -6.53
CA ALA A 118 -3.22 -13.40 -7.93
C ALA A 118 -2.10 -13.98 -8.81
N GLY A 119 -0.85 -14.03 -8.31
CA GLY A 119 0.26 -14.67 -9.01
C GLY A 119 0.05 -16.17 -9.24
N VAL A 120 -0.41 -16.91 -8.21
CA VAL A 120 -0.68 -18.36 -8.31
C VAL A 120 -1.86 -18.64 -9.24
N PHE A 121 -3.02 -18.02 -8.98
CA PHE A 121 -4.23 -18.23 -9.78
C PHE A 121 -4.06 -17.68 -11.21
N GLY A 122 -3.35 -16.57 -11.38
CA GLY A 122 -3.05 -15.98 -12.68
C GLY A 122 -2.12 -16.87 -13.51
N GLY A 123 -1.11 -17.49 -12.89
CA GLY A 123 -0.25 -18.48 -13.53
C GLY A 123 -1.04 -19.69 -14.04
N LEU A 124 -1.89 -20.26 -13.18
CA LEU A 124 -2.76 -21.40 -13.51
C LEU A 124 -3.80 -21.06 -14.58
N LEU A 125 -4.44 -19.89 -14.49
CA LEU A 125 -5.41 -19.43 -15.48
C LEU A 125 -4.76 -19.25 -16.85
N ASN A 126 -3.57 -18.63 -16.91
CA ASN A 126 -2.82 -18.46 -18.16
C ASN A 126 -2.35 -19.81 -18.74
N TYR A 127 -1.96 -20.75 -17.88
CA TYR A 127 -1.61 -22.11 -18.29
C TYR A 127 -2.81 -22.85 -18.92
N GLY A 128 -4.00 -22.74 -18.29
CA GLY A 128 -5.24 -23.32 -18.80
C GLY A 128 -5.69 -22.69 -20.12
N ILE A 129 -5.68 -21.36 -20.24
CA ILE A 129 -6.01 -20.66 -21.49
C ILE A 129 -4.99 -21.02 -22.60
N GLY A 130 -3.71 -21.20 -22.24
CA GLY A 130 -2.67 -21.61 -23.18
C GLY A 130 -2.88 -22.98 -23.83
N HIS A 131 -3.63 -23.89 -23.19
CA HIS A 131 -3.96 -25.22 -23.74
C HIS A 131 -5.12 -25.21 -24.74
N VAL A 132 -5.95 -24.17 -24.74
CA VAL A 132 -7.16 -24.11 -25.57
C VAL A 132 -6.84 -23.86 -27.06
N GLY A 133 -5.61 -23.45 -27.41
CA GLY A 133 -5.06 -23.42 -28.78
C GLY A 133 -5.73 -22.46 -29.79
N SER A 134 -6.96 -22.02 -29.52
CA SER A 134 -7.79 -21.21 -30.42
C SER A 134 -7.52 -19.70 -30.32
N ILE A 135 -6.97 -19.23 -29.19
CA ILE A 135 -6.74 -17.81 -28.92
C ILE A 135 -5.34 -17.65 -28.33
N ALA A 136 -4.59 -16.65 -28.79
CA ALA A 136 -3.30 -16.31 -28.20
C ALA A 136 -3.47 -16.02 -26.70
N PRO A 137 -2.84 -16.79 -25.79
CA PRO A 137 -3.15 -16.77 -24.36
C PRO A 137 -2.95 -15.41 -23.68
N TRP A 138 -2.15 -14.53 -24.26
CA TRP A 138 -1.82 -13.21 -23.71
C TRP A 138 -2.74 -12.07 -24.17
N LYS A 139 -3.63 -12.26 -25.17
CA LYS A 139 -4.23 -11.12 -25.91
C LYS A 139 -5.62 -10.65 -25.44
N LYS A 140 -6.57 -11.55 -25.17
CA LYS A 140 -7.98 -11.16 -24.98
C LYS A 140 -8.67 -11.78 -23.75
N PRO A 141 -8.58 -13.10 -23.53
CA PRO A 141 -9.35 -13.74 -22.47
C PRO A 141 -8.99 -13.27 -21.05
N PRO A 142 -7.70 -13.19 -20.65
CA PRO A 142 -7.38 -12.85 -19.26
C PRO A 142 -7.72 -11.39 -18.91
N PHE A 143 -7.57 -10.45 -19.85
CA PHE A 143 -7.90 -9.03 -19.59
C PHE A 143 -9.40 -8.79 -19.41
N LEU A 144 -10.25 -9.46 -20.19
CA LEU A 144 -11.71 -9.35 -20.06
C LEU A 144 -12.23 -10.07 -18.81
N ILE A 145 -11.75 -11.28 -18.53
CA ILE A 145 -12.17 -12.06 -17.36
C ILE A 145 -11.74 -11.35 -16.07
N LEU A 146 -10.46 -11.00 -15.93
CA LEU A 146 -9.97 -10.35 -14.71
C LEU A 146 -10.51 -8.92 -14.56
N GLY A 147 -10.68 -8.19 -15.68
CA GLY A 147 -11.27 -6.87 -15.68
C GLY A 147 -12.73 -6.87 -15.20
N SER A 148 -13.55 -7.78 -15.74
CA SER A 148 -14.97 -7.90 -15.33
C SER A 148 -15.14 -8.32 -13.87
N ILE A 149 -14.32 -9.25 -13.37
CA ILE A 149 -14.30 -9.63 -11.94
C ILE A 149 -13.94 -8.40 -11.08
N THR A 150 -12.97 -7.59 -11.51
CA THR A 150 -12.55 -6.40 -10.77
C THR A 150 -13.65 -5.34 -10.73
N VAL A 151 -14.37 -5.14 -11.83
CA VAL A 151 -15.52 -4.23 -11.87
C VAL A 151 -16.65 -4.74 -10.94
N ALA A 152 -16.98 -6.02 -11.01
CA ALA A 152 -18.00 -6.63 -10.14
C ALA A 152 -17.61 -6.50 -8.65
N TRP A 153 -16.34 -6.75 -8.32
CA TRP A 153 -15.82 -6.57 -6.96
C TRP A 153 -15.84 -5.10 -6.51
N SER A 154 -15.59 -4.16 -7.41
CA SER A 154 -15.69 -2.71 -7.11
C SER A 154 -17.13 -2.32 -6.74
N CYS A 155 -18.13 -2.87 -7.44
CA CYS A 155 -19.54 -2.69 -7.09
C CYS A 155 -19.88 -3.32 -5.74
N ALA A 156 -19.31 -4.48 -5.40
CA ALA A 156 -19.50 -5.10 -4.09
C ALA A 156 -18.89 -4.24 -2.97
N ASN A 157 -17.67 -3.72 -3.16
CA ASN A 157 -17.01 -2.85 -2.16
C ASN A 157 -17.80 -1.57 -1.88
N PHE A 158 -18.59 -1.07 -2.84
CA PHE A 158 -19.48 0.09 -2.61
C PHE A 158 -20.49 -0.16 -1.49
N PHE A 159 -20.99 -1.40 -1.37
CA PHE A 159 -21.94 -1.74 -0.32
C PHE A 159 -21.24 -2.19 0.99
N LEU A 160 -20.03 -2.75 0.90
CA LEU A 160 -19.37 -3.39 2.03
C LEU A 160 -18.37 -2.50 2.79
N LEU A 161 -17.74 -1.50 2.16
CA LEU A 161 -16.62 -0.77 2.77
C LEU A 161 -17.08 0.57 3.40
N PRO A 162 -16.99 0.74 4.73
CA PRO A 162 -17.25 2.02 5.38
C PRO A 162 -16.02 2.95 5.34
N ASP A 163 -16.26 4.26 5.16
CA ASP A 163 -15.22 5.26 4.94
C ASP A 163 -14.42 5.68 6.17
N GLU A 164 -15.02 5.55 7.35
CA GLU A 164 -14.41 5.98 8.61
C GLU A 164 -14.85 5.08 9.77
N PRO A 165 -14.02 4.86 10.80
CA PRO A 165 -14.42 4.08 11.98
C PRO A 165 -15.70 4.62 12.64
N SER A 166 -15.96 5.93 12.49
CA SER A 166 -17.16 6.62 12.97
C SER A 166 -18.45 6.20 12.23
N ASN A 167 -18.33 5.78 10.97
CA ASN A 167 -19.44 5.43 10.08
C ASN A 167 -19.50 3.92 9.72
N ALA A 168 -18.76 3.08 10.44
CA ALA A 168 -18.78 1.64 10.20
C ALA A 168 -20.16 1.06 10.49
N HIS A 169 -20.94 0.80 9.43
CA HIS A 169 -22.30 0.26 9.49
C HIS A 169 -22.37 -1.09 10.22
N PHE A 170 -21.25 -1.83 10.24
CA PHE A 170 -21.08 -3.11 10.91
C PHE A 170 -21.01 -3.02 12.44
N PHE A 171 -20.67 -1.85 13.00
CA PHE A 171 -20.53 -1.69 14.45
C PHE A 171 -21.76 -1.00 15.07
N ASN A 172 -22.17 -1.51 16.24
CA ASN A 172 -23.14 -0.84 17.10
C ASN A 172 -22.52 0.47 17.65
N LYS A 173 -23.34 1.47 18.01
CA LYS A 173 -22.84 2.81 18.39
C LYS A 173 -21.77 2.75 19.50
N THR A 174 -21.97 1.88 20.48
CA THR A 174 -21.06 1.66 21.60
C THR A 174 -19.71 1.04 21.20
N ASP A 175 -19.69 0.22 20.14
CA ASP A 175 -18.45 -0.40 19.67
C ASP A 175 -17.64 0.55 18.78
N ARG A 176 -18.30 1.50 18.11
CA ARG A 176 -17.62 2.57 17.36
C ARG A 176 -16.79 3.46 18.29
N GLU A 177 -17.34 3.84 19.44
CA GLU A 177 -16.61 4.62 20.45
C GLU A 177 -15.39 3.86 21.00
N LYS A 178 -15.54 2.55 21.27
CA LYS A 178 -14.40 1.70 21.69
C LYS A 178 -13.31 1.63 20.62
N VAL A 179 -13.66 1.53 19.34
CA VAL A 179 -12.68 1.52 18.24
C VAL A 179 -11.96 2.86 18.14
N ILE A 180 -12.68 3.97 18.31
CA ILE A 180 -12.07 5.31 18.30
C ILE A 180 -11.07 5.45 19.47
N ILE A 181 -11.45 5.07 20.69
CA ILE A 181 -10.55 5.09 21.87
C ILE A 181 -9.34 4.18 21.64
N ARG A 182 -9.57 2.99 21.05
CA ARG A 182 -8.53 2.01 20.75
C ARG A 182 -7.49 2.53 19.75
N VAL A 183 -7.94 3.25 18.73
CA VAL A 183 -7.08 3.85 17.69
C VAL A 183 -6.43 5.14 18.18
N GLN A 184 -7.07 5.86 19.12
CA GLN A 184 -6.52 7.08 19.71
C GLN A 184 -5.16 6.84 20.38
N GLU A 185 -4.94 5.66 20.97
CA GLU A 185 -3.63 5.23 21.51
C GLU A 185 -2.49 5.29 20.46
N ASN A 186 -2.79 5.19 19.17
CA ASN A 186 -1.76 5.21 18.14
C ASN A 186 -1.16 6.60 17.90
N LEU A 187 -1.82 7.69 18.36
CA LEU A 187 -1.39 9.08 18.15
C LEU A 187 -1.04 9.39 16.68
N THR A 188 -1.73 8.74 15.74
CA THR A 188 -1.37 8.72 14.30
C THR A 188 -2.11 9.78 13.47
N GLY A 189 -2.85 10.65 14.14
CA GLY A 189 -3.65 11.72 13.57
C GLY A 189 -5.02 11.29 13.06
N THR A 190 -6.03 12.11 13.37
CA THR A 190 -7.35 12.06 12.75
C THR A 190 -7.29 12.70 11.36
N LYS A 191 -8.19 12.27 10.46
CA LYS A 191 -8.30 12.83 9.11
C LYS A 191 -8.42 14.35 9.20
N SER A 192 -7.47 15.07 8.63
CA SER A 192 -7.47 16.53 8.54
C SER A 192 -7.51 16.91 7.07
N ASN A 193 -8.50 17.72 6.68
CA ASN A 193 -8.69 18.16 5.30
C ASN A 193 -7.80 19.38 4.95
N GLU A 194 -7.08 19.92 5.94
CA GLU A 194 -6.20 21.08 5.72
C GLU A 194 -4.77 20.63 5.44
N LEU A 195 -4.25 21.03 4.27
CA LEU A 195 -2.87 20.81 3.90
C LEU A 195 -1.95 21.72 4.74
N LYS A 196 -1.25 21.12 5.69
CA LYS A 196 -0.30 21.82 6.55
C LYS A 196 1.11 21.80 5.96
N TRP A 197 1.51 22.90 5.33
CA TRP A 197 2.84 23.03 4.70
C TRP A 197 4.02 22.81 5.65
N TYR A 198 3.90 23.14 6.93
CA TYR A 198 4.96 22.86 7.91
C TYR A 198 5.17 21.34 8.10
N GLN A 199 4.09 20.54 8.06
CA GLN A 199 4.17 19.08 8.13
C GLN A 199 4.80 18.49 6.86
N VAL A 200 4.53 19.08 5.70
CA VAL A 200 5.16 18.70 4.41
C VAL A 200 6.67 18.95 4.46
N ARG A 201 7.09 20.14 4.89
CA ARG A 201 8.52 20.46 5.05
C ARG A 201 9.17 19.57 6.10
N GLY A 202 8.45 19.30 7.19
CA GLY A 202 8.87 18.36 8.22
C GLY A 202 9.06 16.93 7.70
N ALA A 203 8.21 16.46 6.79
CA ALA A 203 8.34 15.16 6.13
C ALA A 203 9.59 15.08 5.24
N LEU A 204 9.86 16.14 4.47
CA LEU A 204 10.98 16.21 3.52
C LEU A 204 12.35 16.33 4.20
N LEU A 205 12.41 17.00 5.35
CA LEU A 205 13.65 17.14 6.13
C LEU A 205 13.89 15.96 7.08
N ASP A 206 12.96 14.99 7.16
CA ASP A 206 13.08 13.90 8.11
C ASP A 206 14.01 12.79 7.61
N ILE A 207 15.03 12.47 8.41
CA ILE A 207 16.02 11.45 8.08
C ILE A 207 15.36 10.07 7.95
N SER A 208 14.36 9.77 8.78
CA SER A 208 13.60 8.52 8.71
C SER A 208 12.83 8.36 7.38
N THR A 209 12.35 9.45 6.79
CA THR A 209 11.71 9.42 5.46
C THR A 209 12.70 8.97 4.40
N TRP A 210 13.92 9.50 4.41
CA TRP A 210 14.94 9.15 3.42
C TRP A 210 15.44 7.71 3.57
N PHE A 211 15.52 7.18 4.80
CA PHE A 211 15.76 5.75 5.00
C PHE A 211 14.66 4.89 4.36
N LEU A 212 13.39 5.21 4.60
CA LEU A 212 12.25 4.51 3.99
C LEU A 212 12.28 4.58 2.45
N VAL A 213 12.61 5.74 1.89
CA VAL A 213 12.73 5.97 0.44
C VAL A 213 13.85 5.12 -0.15
N LEU A 214 15.03 5.11 0.47
CA LEU A 214 16.17 4.39 -0.03
C LEU A 214 15.98 2.86 0.04
N ILE A 215 15.36 2.37 1.12
CA ILE A 215 14.95 0.96 1.24
C ILE A 215 13.91 0.61 0.17
N GLN A 216 12.92 1.49 -0.07
CA GLN A 216 11.89 1.25 -1.08
C GLN A 216 12.44 1.24 -2.51
N LEU A 217 13.30 2.20 -2.84
CA LEU A 217 13.92 2.30 -4.16
C LEU A 217 14.72 1.02 -4.45
N SER A 218 15.62 0.67 -3.53
CA SER A 218 16.52 -0.48 -3.67
C SER A 218 15.77 -1.83 -3.70
N SER A 219 14.70 -1.97 -2.93
CA SER A 219 13.91 -3.22 -2.89
C SER A 219 12.96 -3.39 -4.08
N SER A 220 12.65 -2.31 -4.81
CA SER A 220 11.76 -2.35 -5.99
C SER A 220 12.51 -2.55 -7.30
N THR A 221 13.80 -2.19 -7.38
CA THR A 221 14.65 -2.45 -8.55
C THR A 221 14.57 -3.90 -9.08
N PRO A 222 14.60 -4.96 -8.24
CA PRO A 222 14.48 -6.35 -8.70
C PRO A 222 13.10 -6.75 -9.24
N ASN A 223 12.06 -5.94 -9.03
CA ASN A 223 10.67 -6.35 -9.24
C ASN A 223 10.19 -6.23 -10.69
N GLY A 224 10.90 -5.47 -11.54
CA GLY A 224 10.46 -5.05 -12.89
C GLY A 224 10.35 -6.14 -13.99
N GLY A 225 9.93 -7.36 -13.67
CA GLY A 225 9.58 -8.37 -14.67
C GLY A 225 10.70 -9.34 -15.09
N PHE A 226 11.82 -9.35 -14.38
CA PHE A 226 12.98 -10.20 -14.71
C PHE A 226 12.81 -11.69 -14.46
N ARG A 227 11.88 -12.05 -13.58
CA ARG A 227 11.69 -13.45 -13.17
C ARG A 227 11.35 -14.37 -14.33
N SER A 228 10.60 -13.89 -15.32
CA SER A 228 10.28 -14.68 -16.52
C SER A 228 11.48 -14.86 -17.44
N ILE A 229 12.31 -13.82 -17.59
CA ILE A 229 13.53 -13.84 -18.41
C ILE A 229 14.55 -14.81 -17.82
N ILE A 230 14.78 -14.76 -16.50
CA ILE A 230 15.72 -15.65 -15.82
C ILE A 230 15.27 -17.11 -15.97
N LEU A 231 13.98 -17.39 -15.77
CA LEU A 231 13.45 -18.76 -15.85
C LEU A 231 13.51 -19.33 -17.27
N HIS A 232 13.29 -18.49 -18.30
CA HIS A 232 13.52 -18.85 -19.69
C HIS A 232 15.01 -19.11 -19.99
N GLY A 233 15.89 -18.26 -19.45
CA GLY A 233 17.35 -18.40 -19.56
C GLY A 233 17.92 -19.67 -18.92
N ILE A 234 17.23 -20.27 -17.94
CA ILE A 234 17.61 -21.57 -17.33
C ILE A 234 17.29 -22.77 -18.28
N GLY A 235 16.53 -22.54 -19.35
CA GLY A 235 16.21 -23.55 -20.37
C GLY A 235 14.90 -24.31 -20.14
N PHE A 236 13.97 -23.74 -19.37
CA PHE A 236 12.60 -24.26 -19.26
C PHE A 236 11.74 -23.79 -20.45
N SER A 237 10.89 -24.68 -20.96
CA SER A 237 9.93 -24.32 -22.02
C SER A 237 8.94 -23.26 -21.52
N THR A 238 8.38 -22.43 -22.41
CA THR A 238 7.43 -21.37 -22.04
C THR A 238 6.25 -21.87 -21.21
N PHE A 239 5.72 -23.06 -21.52
CA PHE A 239 4.62 -23.67 -20.76
C PHE A 239 5.04 -24.14 -19.37
N ASN A 240 6.21 -24.78 -19.25
CA ASN A 240 6.73 -25.19 -17.94
C ASN A 240 7.11 -23.97 -17.10
N THR A 241 7.62 -22.91 -17.72
CA THR A 241 7.91 -21.63 -17.08
C THR A 241 6.64 -21.04 -16.46
N LEU A 242 5.50 -20.99 -17.16
CA LEU A 242 4.24 -20.49 -16.61
C LEU A 242 3.77 -21.27 -15.37
N LEU A 243 3.90 -22.60 -15.39
CA LEU A 243 3.52 -23.45 -14.28
C LEU A 243 4.50 -23.29 -13.10
N LEU A 244 5.80 -23.31 -13.37
CA LEU A 244 6.86 -23.19 -12.37
C LEU A 244 6.83 -21.82 -11.67
N GLN A 245 6.39 -20.75 -12.35
CA GLN A 245 6.22 -19.44 -11.69
C GLN A 245 5.23 -19.46 -10.51
N CYS A 246 4.33 -20.44 -10.44
CA CYS A 246 3.41 -20.55 -9.31
C CYS A 246 4.15 -20.85 -7.98
N VAL A 247 5.27 -21.60 -8.02
CA VAL A 247 5.99 -22.01 -6.81
C VAL A 247 6.69 -20.84 -6.11
N PRO A 248 7.44 -19.94 -6.80
CA PRO A 248 7.94 -18.71 -6.18
C PRO A 248 6.85 -17.89 -5.49
N TYR A 249 5.65 -17.79 -6.07
CA TYR A 249 4.53 -17.11 -5.41
C TYR A 249 4.06 -17.86 -4.15
N LEU A 250 3.98 -19.19 -4.16
CA LEU A 250 3.66 -19.95 -2.94
C LEU A 250 4.72 -19.74 -1.84
N VAL A 251 6.01 -19.75 -2.20
CA VAL A 251 7.10 -19.47 -1.26
C VAL A 251 6.98 -18.05 -0.70
N GLN A 252 6.69 -17.08 -1.57
CA GLN A 252 6.42 -15.70 -1.15
C GLN A 252 5.24 -15.62 -0.17
N PHE A 253 4.16 -16.37 -0.41
CA PHE A 253 2.97 -16.39 0.46
C PHE A 253 3.36 -16.82 1.88
N VAL A 254 4.06 -17.94 1.98
CA VAL A 254 4.52 -18.50 3.25
C VAL A 254 5.46 -17.53 3.95
N LEU A 255 6.42 -16.94 3.24
CA LEU A 255 7.38 -15.99 3.82
C LEU A 255 6.71 -14.70 4.30
N VAL A 256 5.73 -14.16 3.57
CA VAL A 256 4.95 -12.99 4.00
C VAL A 256 4.23 -13.31 5.31
N VAL A 257 3.54 -14.44 5.39
CA VAL A 257 2.80 -14.85 6.61
C VAL A 257 3.76 -15.06 7.79
N LEU A 258 4.87 -15.76 7.58
CA LEU A 258 5.87 -16.02 8.64
C LEU A 258 6.51 -14.72 9.16
N CYS A 259 6.98 -13.86 8.26
CA CYS A 259 7.68 -12.64 8.66
C CYS A 259 6.74 -11.62 9.32
N THR A 260 5.52 -11.48 8.80
CA THR A 260 4.53 -10.53 9.36
C THR A 260 3.88 -11.08 10.63
N GLY A 261 3.62 -12.39 10.69
CA GLY A 261 3.20 -13.07 11.92
C GLY A 261 4.25 -12.96 13.02
N GLY A 262 5.50 -13.33 12.73
CA GLY A 262 6.61 -13.20 13.68
C GLY A 262 6.82 -11.77 14.18
N SER A 263 6.69 -10.79 13.28
CA SER A 263 6.77 -9.34 13.58
C SER A 263 5.62 -8.83 14.46
N SER A 264 4.44 -9.46 14.39
CA SER A 264 3.29 -9.11 15.22
C SER A 264 3.32 -9.78 16.61
N TYR A 265 3.88 -10.99 16.73
CA TYR A 265 4.02 -11.66 18.03
C TYR A 265 5.23 -11.17 18.84
N LEU A 266 6.35 -10.85 18.17
CA LEU A 266 7.57 -10.38 18.82
C LEU A 266 7.68 -8.86 18.76
N LYS A 267 7.60 -8.19 19.92
CA LYS A 267 7.67 -6.73 20.03
C LYS A 267 8.99 -6.18 19.46
N ASN A 268 8.91 -5.13 18.64
CA ASN A 268 10.05 -4.38 18.07
C ASN A 268 11.08 -5.22 17.28
N THR A 269 10.59 -6.24 16.57
CA THR A 269 11.41 -7.11 15.70
C THR A 269 11.23 -6.81 14.21
N ARG A 270 10.53 -5.73 13.83
CA ARG A 270 10.09 -5.53 12.44
C ARG A 270 11.26 -5.43 11.47
N THR A 271 12.28 -4.66 11.83
CA THR A 271 13.50 -4.53 11.02
C THR A 271 14.33 -5.81 10.98
N TYR A 272 14.30 -6.68 12.01
CA TYR A 272 14.98 -7.98 11.95
C TYR A 272 14.36 -8.90 10.91
N TRP A 273 13.03 -8.98 10.87
CA TRP A 273 12.32 -9.74 9.85
C TRP A 273 12.57 -9.20 8.44
N MET A 274 12.64 -7.87 8.27
CA MET A 274 13.03 -7.27 7.00
C MET A 274 14.48 -7.64 6.61
N MET A 275 15.43 -7.52 7.52
CA MET A 275 16.83 -7.89 7.28
C MET A 275 16.97 -9.37 6.91
N LEU A 276 16.21 -10.26 7.57
CA LEU A 276 16.16 -11.68 7.25
C LEU A 276 15.70 -11.91 5.80
N THR A 277 14.63 -11.22 5.37
CA THR A 277 14.12 -11.37 4.00
C THR A 277 15.11 -10.89 2.93
N PHE A 278 15.86 -9.81 3.20
CA PHE A 278 16.93 -9.34 2.31
C PHE A 278 18.11 -10.31 2.29
N ALA A 279 18.49 -10.89 3.44
CA ALA A 279 19.54 -11.91 3.52
C ALA A 279 19.17 -13.18 2.73
N ILE A 280 17.93 -13.68 2.86
CA ILE A 280 17.44 -14.83 2.08
C ILE A 280 17.48 -14.52 0.58
N THR A 281 17.11 -13.29 0.19
CA THR A 281 17.15 -12.85 -1.21
C THR A 281 18.59 -12.80 -1.74
N LEU A 282 19.55 -12.33 -0.94
CA LEU A 282 20.97 -12.33 -1.30
C LEU A 282 21.50 -13.74 -1.51
N VAL A 283 21.14 -14.68 -0.63
CA VAL A 283 21.49 -16.10 -0.81
C VAL A 283 20.86 -16.65 -2.10
N GLY A 284 19.59 -16.34 -2.36
CA GLY A 284 18.92 -16.71 -3.62
C GLY A 284 19.64 -16.20 -4.86
N ALA A 285 20.02 -14.91 -4.87
CA ALA A 285 20.76 -14.31 -5.97
C ALA A 285 22.16 -14.92 -6.14
N ALA A 286 22.86 -15.21 -5.05
CA ALA A 286 24.15 -15.87 -5.07
C ALA A 286 24.06 -17.30 -5.63
N LEU A 287 23.02 -18.06 -5.26
CA LEU A 287 22.78 -19.41 -5.78
C LEU A 287 22.54 -19.38 -7.29
N VAL A 288 21.67 -18.49 -7.79
CA VAL A 288 21.41 -18.39 -9.23
C VAL A 288 22.69 -18.09 -10.02
N ARG A 289 23.58 -17.26 -9.47
CA ARG A 289 24.82 -16.86 -10.13
C ARG A 289 25.94 -17.90 -10.04
N GLN A 290 26.15 -18.52 -8.88
CA GLN A 290 27.32 -19.37 -8.64
C GLN A 290 27.11 -20.83 -9.05
N LEU A 291 25.86 -21.30 -9.15
CA LEU A 291 25.62 -22.69 -9.54
C LEU A 291 25.97 -22.94 -11.03
N PRO A 292 26.61 -24.09 -11.35
CA PRO A 292 26.87 -24.51 -12.72
C PRO A 292 25.59 -24.65 -13.55
N GLU A 293 25.68 -24.41 -14.86
CA GLU A 293 24.56 -24.59 -15.82
C GLU A 293 23.84 -25.96 -15.78
N PRO A 294 24.52 -27.10 -15.54
CA PRO A 294 23.81 -28.38 -15.45
C PRO A 294 22.86 -28.49 -14.25
N ASP A 295 23.03 -27.71 -13.18
CA ASP A 295 22.14 -27.74 -12.01
C ASP A 295 20.96 -26.74 -12.16
N LYS A 296 20.05 -27.08 -13.07
CA LYS A 296 18.85 -26.28 -13.37
C LYS A 296 17.93 -26.10 -12.16
N TRP A 297 17.83 -27.13 -11.31
CA TRP A 297 16.94 -27.13 -10.15
C TRP A 297 17.52 -26.30 -9.00
N GLY A 298 18.84 -26.34 -8.76
CA GLY A 298 19.49 -25.46 -7.78
C GLY A 298 19.35 -23.97 -8.15
N ARG A 299 19.49 -23.62 -9.43
CA ARG A 299 19.20 -22.25 -9.92
C ARG A 299 17.74 -21.88 -9.74
N TYR A 300 16.81 -22.80 -10.00
CA TYR A 300 15.38 -22.57 -9.77
C TYR A 300 15.05 -22.31 -8.30
N VAL A 301 15.61 -23.08 -7.36
CA VAL A 301 15.47 -22.82 -5.92
C VAL A 301 15.99 -21.42 -5.57
N GLY A 302 17.14 -21.01 -6.14
CA GLY A 302 17.65 -19.65 -6.01
C GLY A 302 16.63 -18.58 -6.43
N THR A 303 15.95 -18.77 -7.56
CA THR A 303 14.88 -17.84 -8.01
C THR A 303 13.67 -17.81 -7.07
N CYS A 304 13.33 -18.92 -6.43
CA CYS A 304 12.27 -18.97 -5.42
C CYS A 304 12.66 -18.18 -4.16
N LEU A 305 13.91 -18.33 -3.70
CA LEU A 305 14.45 -17.60 -2.55
C LEU A 305 14.57 -16.10 -2.81
N MET A 306 14.86 -15.69 -4.06
CA MET A 306 14.82 -14.27 -4.45
C MET A 306 13.41 -13.66 -4.30
N GLY A 307 12.35 -14.48 -4.28
CA GLY A 307 10.99 -14.04 -3.98
C GLY A 307 10.80 -13.53 -2.53
N ALA A 308 11.72 -13.85 -1.62
CA ALA A 308 11.65 -13.44 -0.22
C ALA A 308 11.61 -11.91 -0.03
N ASN A 309 12.26 -11.14 -0.91
CA ASN A 309 12.28 -9.67 -0.89
C ASN A 309 10.86 -9.07 -0.86
N SER A 310 9.88 -9.74 -1.46
CA SER A 310 8.51 -9.26 -1.47
C SER A 310 7.87 -9.24 -0.08
N ALA A 311 8.33 -10.05 0.88
CA ALA A 311 7.84 -10.03 2.26
C ALA A 311 8.27 -8.76 3.03
N ALA A 312 9.31 -8.06 2.58
CA ALA A 312 9.72 -6.79 3.18
C ALA A 312 8.74 -5.64 2.89
N PHE A 313 7.96 -5.72 1.81
CA PHE A 313 7.05 -4.66 1.38
C PHE A 313 5.94 -4.32 2.40
N PRO A 314 5.15 -5.29 2.91
CA PRO A 314 4.14 -5.02 3.93
C PRO A 314 4.76 -4.59 5.28
N LEU A 315 5.93 -5.13 5.64
CA LEU A 315 6.66 -4.71 6.84
C LEU A 315 7.10 -3.25 6.77
N LEU A 316 7.61 -2.81 5.61
CA LEU A 316 7.98 -1.42 5.37
C LEU A 316 6.76 -0.48 5.44
N MET A 317 5.59 -0.90 4.95
CA MET A 317 4.34 -0.12 5.08
C MET A 317 3.91 0.01 6.53
N SER A 318 3.96 -1.10 7.29
CA SER A 318 3.65 -1.06 8.72
C SER A 318 4.65 -0.21 9.51
N LEU A 319 5.93 -0.20 9.15
CA LEU A 319 6.94 0.62 9.80
C LEU A 319 6.66 2.11 9.57
N MET A 320 6.35 2.50 8.34
CA MET A 320 5.98 3.88 8.01
C MET A 320 4.71 4.32 8.73
N SER A 321 3.64 3.52 8.65
CA SER A 321 2.35 3.81 9.29
C SER A 321 2.45 3.95 10.81
N GLY A 322 3.35 3.19 11.45
CA GLY A 322 3.56 3.21 12.90
C GLY A 322 4.49 4.33 13.39
N ASN A 323 5.38 4.84 12.54
CA ASN A 323 6.45 5.77 12.91
C ASN A 323 6.21 7.21 12.46
N VAL A 324 5.28 7.44 11.53
CA VAL A 324 4.95 8.80 11.08
C VAL A 324 3.62 9.23 11.69
N GLY A 325 3.69 10.29 12.50
CA GLY A 325 2.53 10.95 13.12
C GLY A 325 2.11 12.19 12.34
N GLY A 326 0.84 12.57 12.44
CA GLY A 326 0.25 13.67 11.67
C GLY A 326 -0.23 13.23 10.28
N PHE A 327 -1.47 13.62 9.94
CA PHE A 327 -2.14 13.17 8.72
C PHE A 327 -1.45 13.69 7.44
N THR A 328 -1.07 14.98 7.41
CA THR A 328 -0.39 15.57 6.24
C THR A 328 1.02 14.98 6.09
N LYS A 329 1.80 14.92 7.19
CA LYS A 329 3.16 14.35 7.17
C LYS A 329 3.14 12.90 6.65
N LYS A 330 2.25 12.07 7.18
CA LYS A 330 2.10 10.66 6.77
C LYS A 330 1.76 10.53 5.29
N THR A 331 0.79 11.31 4.81
CA THR A 331 0.39 11.29 3.39
C THR A 331 1.55 11.70 2.47
N THR A 332 2.32 12.73 2.86
CA THR A 332 3.53 13.16 2.13
C THR A 332 4.60 12.07 2.12
N VAL A 333 4.95 11.47 3.27
CA VAL A 333 5.94 10.39 3.33
C VAL A 333 5.53 9.20 2.46
N ASN A 334 4.25 8.86 2.48
CA ASN A 334 3.68 7.77 1.68
C ASN A 334 3.80 8.07 0.17
N ALA A 335 3.51 9.30 -0.24
CA ALA A 335 3.67 9.73 -1.63
C ALA A 335 5.13 9.67 -2.11
N ILE A 336 6.08 10.22 -1.32
CA ILE A 336 7.51 10.19 -1.66
C ILE A 336 8.01 8.74 -1.78
N ARG A 337 7.61 7.88 -0.83
CA ARG A 337 7.92 6.45 -0.88
C ARG A 337 7.34 5.80 -2.15
N PHE A 338 6.10 6.09 -2.51
CA PHE A 338 5.47 5.52 -3.69
C PHE A 338 6.18 5.96 -4.99
N ILE A 339 6.62 7.22 -5.07
CA ILE A 339 7.48 7.70 -6.17
C ILE A 339 8.78 6.88 -6.23
N ALA A 340 9.42 6.60 -5.09
CA ALA A 340 10.61 5.76 -5.04
C ALA A 340 10.36 4.32 -5.51
N TYR A 341 9.20 3.74 -5.18
CA TYR A 341 8.77 2.44 -5.69
C TYR A 341 8.62 2.45 -7.23
N CYS A 342 7.96 3.47 -7.79
CA CYS A 342 7.82 3.63 -9.23
C CYS A 342 9.18 3.81 -9.92
N ALA A 343 10.06 4.65 -9.36
CA ALA A 343 11.40 4.88 -9.89
C ALA A 343 12.23 3.59 -9.92
N GLY A 344 12.20 2.79 -8.85
CA GLY A 344 12.92 1.52 -8.80
C GLY A 344 12.41 0.51 -9.84
N ASN A 345 11.09 0.42 -10.03
CA ASN A 345 10.51 -0.43 -11.07
C ASN A 345 10.86 0.01 -12.50
N ILE A 346 11.17 1.29 -12.74
CA ILE A 346 11.65 1.81 -14.03
C ILE A 346 13.13 1.49 -14.22
N ILE A 347 13.95 1.71 -13.18
CA ILE A 347 15.39 1.44 -13.20
C ILE A 347 15.65 -0.04 -13.39
N GLY A 348 14.86 -0.89 -12.73
CA GLY A 348 14.97 -2.35 -12.77
C GLY A 348 15.27 -2.86 -14.18
N PRO A 349 14.27 -2.90 -15.10
CA PRO A 349 14.35 -3.35 -16.51
C PRO A 349 15.62 -2.93 -17.25
N GLN A 350 16.09 -1.71 -16.99
CA GLN A 350 17.20 -1.10 -17.71
C GLN A 350 18.57 -1.65 -17.29
N LEU A 351 18.67 -2.32 -16.14
CA LEU A 351 19.92 -2.93 -15.65
C LEU A 351 20.27 -4.25 -16.36
N PHE A 352 19.35 -4.83 -17.12
CA PHE A 352 19.58 -6.08 -17.84
C PHE A 352 19.78 -5.81 -19.32
N PHE A 353 21.03 -5.56 -19.69
CA PHE A 353 21.38 -5.34 -21.08
C PHE A 353 21.24 -6.62 -21.90
N GLN A 354 20.60 -6.53 -23.07
CA GLN A 354 20.50 -7.65 -24.01
C GLN A 354 21.86 -8.19 -24.44
N ARG A 355 22.90 -7.34 -24.45
CA ARG A 355 24.28 -7.70 -24.80
C ARG A 355 24.89 -8.76 -23.88
N GLU A 356 24.39 -8.90 -22.65
CA GLU A 356 24.93 -9.85 -21.65
C GLU A 356 24.08 -11.11 -21.49
N ALA A 357 23.07 -11.30 -22.36
CA ALA A 357 22.32 -12.55 -22.39
C ALA A 357 23.26 -13.73 -22.75
N PRO A 358 23.13 -14.91 -22.11
CA PRO A 358 22.14 -15.31 -21.10
C PRO A 358 22.59 -15.18 -19.63
N SER A 359 23.85 -14.84 -19.37
CA SER A 359 24.43 -14.83 -18.01
C SER A 359 24.06 -13.58 -17.19
N TYR A 360 23.75 -12.46 -17.85
CA TYR A 360 23.34 -11.17 -17.24
C TYR A 360 24.20 -10.76 -16.03
N SER A 361 25.52 -10.83 -16.20
CA SER A 361 26.47 -10.66 -15.09
C SER A 361 26.35 -9.29 -14.39
N PHE A 362 26.10 -8.21 -15.14
CA PHE A 362 25.88 -6.88 -14.57
C PHE A 362 24.53 -6.79 -13.87
N GLY A 363 23.47 -7.36 -14.45
CA GLY A 363 22.14 -7.39 -13.85
C GLY A 363 22.13 -8.07 -12.48
N PHE A 364 22.79 -9.23 -12.34
CA PHE A 364 22.94 -9.89 -11.04
C PHE A 364 23.82 -9.12 -10.05
N ALA A 365 24.88 -8.45 -10.52
CA ALA A 365 25.71 -7.61 -9.65
C ALA A 365 24.92 -6.41 -9.12
N ALA A 366 24.14 -5.75 -9.97
CA ALA A 366 23.26 -4.65 -9.58
C ALA A 366 22.17 -5.12 -8.60
N LEU A 367 21.60 -6.32 -8.79
CA LEU A 367 20.66 -6.92 -7.85
C LEU A 367 21.28 -7.14 -6.46
N ILE A 368 22.48 -7.74 -6.41
CA ILE A 368 23.19 -7.97 -5.14
C ILE A 368 23.52 -6.65 -4.47
N PHE A 369 23.95 -5.64 -5.24
CA PHE A 369 24.21 -4.29 -4.73
C PHE A 369 22.93 -3.70 -4.13
N CYS A 370 21.81 -3.65 -4.87
CA CYS A 370 20.55 -3.13 -4.37
C CYS A 370 20.05 -3.84 -3.10
N GLN A 371 20.16 -5.18 -3.03
CA GLN A 371 19.75 -5.94 -1.85
C GLN A 371 20.65 -5.69 -0.65
N THR A 372 21.95 -5.54 -0.87
CA THR A 372 22.92 -5.14 0.16
C THR A 372 22.62 -3.72 0.66
N THR A 373 22.30 -2.81 -0.26
CA THR A 373 21.83 -1.45 0.02
C THR A 373 20.46 -1.42 0.69
N CYS A 374 19.65 -2.48 0.69
CA CYS A 374 18.46 -2.57 1.56
C CYS A 374 18.82 -2.93 3.00
N PHE A 375 19.81 -3.82 3.18
CA PHE A 375 20.18 -4.37 4.48
C PHE A 375 20.79 -3.31 5.41
N PHE A 376 21.80 -2.57 4.96
CA PHE A 376 22.51 -1.58 5.80
C PHE A 376 21.62 -0.41 6.24
N PRO A 377 20.76 0.17 5.39
CA PRO A 377 19.87 1.26 5.78
C PRO A 377 18.72 0.80 6.68
N CYS A 378 18.28 -0.46 6.58
CA CYS A 378 17.37 -1.04 7.59
C CYS A 378 18.04 -1.10 8.97
N LEU A 379 19.31 -1.51 9.01
CA LEU A 379 20.09 -1.53 10.24
C LEU A 379 20.32 -0.12 10.79
N GLY A 380 20.69 0.84 9.93
CA GLY A 380 20.85 2.24 10.28
C GLY A 380 19.56 2.88 10.80
N MET A 381 18.43 2.60 10.14
CA MET A 381 17.11 3.04 10.59
C MET A 381 16.77 2.47 11.97
N ARG A 382 17.07 1.18 12.23
CA ARG A 382 16.87 0.57 13.55
C ARG A 382 17.66 1.31 14.63
N PHE A 383 18.96 1.52 14.43
CA PHE A 383 19.82 2.22 15.39
C PHE A 383 19.38 3.68 15.60
N TYR A 384 18.99 4.37 14.52
CA TYR A 384 18.45 5.72 14.62
C TYR A 384 17.17 5.77 15.46
N LEU A 385 16.21 4.89 15.22
CA LEU A 385 14.96 4.85 15.98
C LEU A 385 15.17 4.45 17.45
N MET A 386 16.07 3.50 17.72
CA MET A 386 16.46 3.15 19.09
C MET A 386 17.14 4.32 19.80
N TRP A 387 18.03 5.04 19.11
CA TRP A 387 18.70 6.21 19.66
C TRP A 387 17.72 7.34 19.97
N VAL A 388 16.77 7.63 19.07
CA VAL A 388 15.73 8.64 19.30
C VAL A 388 14.81 8.23 20.45
N ASN A 389 14.40 6.96 20.53
CA ASN A 389 13.61 6.47 21.66
C ASN A 389 14.37 6.62 22.98
N ASN A 390 15.63 6.17 23.05
CA ASN A 390 16.45 6.30 24.25
C ASN A 390 16.70 7.77 24.65
N MET A 391 16.82 8.67 23.67
CA MET A 391 16.95 10.10 23.93
C MET A 391 15.67 10.68 24.53
N ARG A 392 14.50 10.22 24.07
CA ARG A 392 13.18 10.61 24.60
C ARG A 392 12.92 10.01 25.97
N ASP A 393 13.28 8.75 26.21
CA ASP A 393 13.16 8.11 27.52
C ASP A 393 13.97 8.89 28.58
N ARG A 394 15.19 9.35 28.23
CA ARG A 394 16.00 10.22 29.12
C ARG A 394 15.40 11.59 29.39
N HIS A 395 14.57 12.13 28.49
CA HIS A 395 13.87 13.40 28.68
C HIS A 395 12.57 13.22 29.46
N ASP A 396 11.84 12.14 29.23
CA ASP A 396 10.62 11.81 30.00
C ASP A 396 10.97 11.47 31.45
N ASP A 397 12.05 10.72 31.73
CA ASP A 397 12.54 10.48 33.11
C ASP A 397 12.89 11.79 33.85
N SER A 398 13.29 12.84 33.13
CA SER A 398 13.55 14.17 33.71
C SER A 398 12.29 15.01 33.92
N THR A 399 11.18 14.65 33.26
CA THR A 399 9.90 15.38 33.30
C THR A 399 8.88 14.68 34.21
N GLU A 400 9.00 13.36 34.43
CA GLU A 400 8.22 12.60 35.42
C GLU A 400 8.50 13.02 36.88
N MET A 401 9.62 13.72 37.14
CA MET A 401 9.83 14.40 38.42
C MET A 401 9.02 15.71 38.59
N ALA A 402 8.22 16.12 37.60
CA ALA A 402 7.52 17.42 37.59
C ALA A 402 5.99 17.37 37.41
N GLY A 403 5.34 16.20 37.46
CA GLY A 403 3.90 16.12 37.67
C GLY A 403 3.17 15.05 36.87
N GLU A 404 2.69 14.03 37.58
CA GLU A 404 1.51 13.25 37.17
C GLU A 404 0.28 14.16 37.28
N GLU A 405 -0.49 14.33 36.19
CA GLU A 405 -1.95 14.39 36.27
C GLU A 405 -2.64 14.38 34.89
N ASN A 406 -3.56 13.44 34.72
CA ASN A 406 -4.76 13.50 33.89
C ASN A 406 -4.63 14.04 32.45
N MET A 407 -4.25 13.15 31.52
CA MET A 407 -4.41 13.42 30.09
C MET A 407 -5.91 13.35 29.70
N GLN A 408 -6.60 14.49 29.75
CA GLN A 408 -7.98 14.63 29.27
C GLN A 408 -8.09 14.26 27.79
N VAL A 409 -9.20 13.65 27.39
CA VAL A 409 -9.51 13.25 26.01
C VAL A 409 -9.38 14.41 24.99
N GLN A 410 -9.62 15.65 25.42
CA GLN A 410 -9.39 16.86 24.62
C GLN A 410 -7.89 17.17 24.37
N ALA A 411 -7.03 16.92 25.35
CA ALA A 411 -5.58 17.07 25.19
C ALA A 411 -5.01 15.99 24.24
N VAL A 412 -5.57 14.78 24.28
CA VAL A 412 -5.26 13.71 23.31
C VAL A 412 -5.68 14.15 21.90
N MET A 413 -6.89 14.68 21.71
CA MET A 413 -7.34 15.19 20.41
C MET A 413 -6.47 16.33 19.88
N ALA A 414 -6.01 17.24 20.75
CA ALA A 414 -5.06 18.30 20.38
C ALA A 414 -3.65 17.77 20.05
N MET A 415 -3.28 16.58 20.54
CA MET A 415 -2.05 15.88 20.17
C MET A 415 -2.19 15.05 18.89
N MET A 416 -3.40 14.73 18.42
CA MET A 416 -3.58 13.94 17.20
C MET A 416 -3.13 14.70 15.94
N ASP A 417 -3.29 16.02 15.91
CA ASP A 417 -2.91 16.83 14.74
C ASP A 417 -1.45 17.33 14.79
N LYS A 418 -0.68 16.89 15.79
CA LYS A 418 0.75 17.14 15.93
C LYS A 418 1.57 16.07 15.22
N THR A 419 2.74 16.43 14.72
CA THR A 419 3.68 15.50 14.10
C THR A 419 4.38 14.63 15.15
N ASP A 420 4.94 13.48 14.74
CA ASP A 420 5.70 12.57 15.63
C ASP A 420 6.88 13.22 16.37
N LYS A 421 7.37 14.37 15.90
CA LYS A 421 8.41 15.18 16.57
C LYS A 421 7.86 16.14 17.62
N GLU A 422 6.60 16.55 17.47
CA GLU A 422 5.90 17.47 18.39
C GLU A 422 5.22 16.74 19.54
N ILE A 423 5.04 15.42 19.43
CA ILE A 423 4.47 14.56 20.46
C ILE A 423 5.63 13.92 21.26
N GLY A 424 5.89 14.44 22.48
CA GLY A 424 6.95 13.93 23.37
C GLY A 424 6.77 12.46 23.75
N SER A 425 5.53 12.03 24.02
CA SER A 425 5.17 10.66 24.38
C SER A 425 5.18 9.67 23.20
N PHE A 426 5.43 10.12 21.96
CA PHE A 426 5.42 9.22 20.81
C PHE A 426 6.66 8.33 20.81
N ARG A 427 6.43 7.01 20.84
CA ARG A 427 7.48 6.00 20.72
C ARG A 427 7.50 5.40 19.32
N TYR A 428 8.69 5.33 18.74
CA TYR A 428 8.93 4.73 17.43
C TYR A 428 9.03 3.21 17.54
N VAL A 429 8.47 2.50 16.57
CA VAL A 429 8.57 1.05 16.43
C VAL A 429 9.72 0.73 15.49
N TYR A 430 10.53 -0.28 15.83
CA TYR A 430 11.70 -0.68 15.07
C TYR A 430 11.70 -2.18 14.75
#